data_AF-A0A062VLV5-F1
#
_entry.id   AF-A0A062VLV5-F1
#
_cell.length_a   1.000
_cell.length_b   1.000
_cell.length_c   1.000
_cell.angle_alpha   90.00
_cell.angle_beta   90.00
_cell.angle_gamma   90.00
#
_symmetry.space_group_name_H-M   'P 1'
#
loop_
_entity.id
_entity.type
_entity.pdbx_description
1 polymer ?
#
loop_
_entity_poly.entity_id
_entity_poly.type
_entity_poly.pdbx_seq_one_letter_code
_entity_poly.pdbx_strand_id
1 'polypeptide(L)'
;MVSRLQALGLSLLVLYFAFHAFAGEKGLGRWTDAQIELETRKTELADIQQDIDRLRVDIRRLTPGSVDPDYVEALARDKLAFVYPGEIVLLTPERSSAN
;
A
#
# COMPACT_ATOMS: atom_id res chain seq x y z
N MET A 1 -22.01 -53.10 -22.68
CA MET A 1 -21.93 -51.81 -23.41
C MET A 1 -22.41 -50.63 -22.58
N VAL A 2 -23.36 -50.81 -21.65
CA VAL A 2 -23.92 -49.75 -20.79
C VAL A 2 -22.88 -49.05 -19.90
N SER A 3 -21.88 -49.75 -19.36
CA SER A 3 -20.87 -49.14 -18.48
C SER A 3 -19.94 -48.14 -19.18
N ARG A 4 -19.64 -48.33 -20.47
CA ARG A 4 -18.83 -47.39 -21.26
C ARG A 4 -19.60 -46.10 -21.52
N LEU A 5 -20.89 -46.20 -21.77
CA LEU A 5 -21.77 -45.04 -21.97
C LEU A 5 -21.98 -44.26 -20.66
N GLN A 6 -22.11 -44.96 -19.54
CA GLN A 6 -22.17 -44.36 -18.20
C GLN A 6 -20.86 -43.64 -17.85
N ALA A 7 -19.71 -44.27 -18.10
CA ALA A 7 -18.40 -43.64 -17.89
C ALA A 7 -18.23 -42.39 -18.77
N LEU A 8 -18.66 -42.46 -20.03
CA LEU A 8 -18.63 -41.31 -20.94
C LEU A 8 -19.53 -40.16 -20.44
N GLY A 9 -20.74 -40.49 -19.99
CA GLY A 9 -21.68 -39.52 -19.42
C GLY A 9 -21.14 -38.83 -18.17
N LEU A 10 -20.55 -39.59 -17.24
CA LEU A 10 -19.87 -39.04 -16.06
C LEU A 10 -18.69 -38.15 -16.44
N SER A 11 -17.89 -38.56 -17.42
CA SER A 11 -16.74 -37.78 -17.87
C SER A 11 -17.15 -36.44 -18.49
N LEU A 12 -18.24 -36.43 -19.28
CA LEU A 12 -18.81 -35.21 -19.86
C LEU A 12 -19.39 -34.28 -18.79
N LEU A 13 -20.05 -34.84 -17.77
CA LEU A 13 -20.56 -34.08 -16.63
C LEU A 13 -19.43 -33.37 -15.88
N VAL A 14 -18.33 -34.09 -15.58
CA VAL A 14 -17.15 -33.52 -14.92
C VAL A 14 -16.54 -32.42 -15.77
N LEU A 15 -16.38 -32.61 -17.08
CA LEU A 15 -15.85 -31.60 -17.99
C LEU A 15 -16.73 -30.34 -18.05
N TYR A 16 -18.06 -30.51 -18.05
CA TYR A 16 -18.99 -29.39 -18.03
C TYR A 16 -18.83 -28.54 -16.77
N PHE A 17 -18.79 -29.17 -15.58
CA PHE A 17 -18.57 -28.45 -14.34
C PHE A 17 -17.17 -27.85 -14.23
N ALA A 18 -16.14 -28.56 -14.69
CA ALA A 18 -14.78 -28.03 -14.75
C ALA A 18 -14.73 -26.78 -15.63
N PHE A 19 -15.28 -26.84 -16.84
CA PHE A 19 -15.37 -25.68 -17.74
C PHE A 19 -16.08 -24.49 -17.08
N HIS A 20 -17.24 -24.72 -16.46
CA HIS A 20 -17.97 -23.64 -15.77
C HIS A 20 -17.26 -23.11 -14.51
N ALA A 21 -16.48 -23.92 -13.81
CA ALA A 21 -15.67 -23.48 -12.68
C ALA A 21 -14.52 -22.55 -13.10
N PHE A 22 -13.99 -22.74 -14.31
CA PHE A 22 -12.96 -21.86 -14.88
C PHE A 22 -13.55 -20.66 -15.64
N ALA A 23 -14.62 -20.84 -16.41
CA ALA A 23 -15.19 -19.84 -17.32
C ALA A 23 -16.36 -19.02 -16.71
N GLY A 24 -16.83 -19.35 -15.51
CA GLY A 24 -17.91 -18.61 -14.86
C GLY A 24 -17.51 -17.21 -14.39
N GLU A 25 -18.47 -16.28 -14.30
CA GLU A 25 -18.28 -14.93 -13.75
C GLU A 25 -17.77 -14.89 -12.29
N LYS A 26 -17.84 -16.01 -11.58
CA LYS A 26 -17.27 -16.22 -10.24
C LYS A 26 -16.26 -17.36 -10.20
N GLY A 27 -15.68 -17.68 -11.36
CA GLY A 27 -14.71 -18.75 -11.50
C GLY A 27 -13.44 -18.50 -10.69
N LEU A 28 -12.64 -19.55 -10.53
CA LEU A 28 -11.45 -19.55 -9.67
C LEU A 28 -10.44 -18.43 -10.04
N GLY A 29 -10.33 -18.10 -11.33
CA GLY A 29 -9.48 -17.00 -11.81
C GLY A 29 -9.93 -15.65 -11.25
N ARG A 30 -11.20 -15.29 -11.41
CA ARG A 30 -11.75 -14.02 -10.90
C ARG A 30 -11.69 -13.92 -9.38
N TRP A 31 -11.84 -15.04 -8.68
CA TRP A 31 -11.62 -15.06 -7.24
C TRP A 31 -10.17 -14.75 -6.89
N THR A 32 -9.21 -15.36 -7.61
CA THR A 32 -7.78 -15.09 -7.41
C THR A 32 -7.44 -13.63 -7.70
N ASP A 33 -7.94 -13.08 -8.82
CA ASP A 33 -7.74 -11.67 -9.18
C ASP A 33 -8.32 -10.74 -8.10
N ALA A 34 -9.54 -11.02 -7.62
CA ALA A 34 -10.16 -10.25 -6.55
C ALA A 34 -9.37 -10.32 -5.24
N GLN A 35 -8.79 -11.46 -4.91
CA GLN A 35 -7.91 -11.60 -3.74
C GLN A 35 -6.63 -10.79 -3.91
N ILE A 36 -6.01 -10.80 -5.10
CA ILE A 36 -4.82 -10.00 -5.39
C ILE A 36 -5.14 -8.50 -5.29
N GLU A 37 -6.26 -8.05 -5.85
CA GLU A 37 -6.67 -6.65 -5.75
C GLU A 37 -6.99 -6.28 -4.29
N LEU A 38 -7.66 -7.16 -3.53
CA LEU A 38 -7.91 -6.93 -2.12
C LEU A 38 -6.62 -6.72 -1.33
N GLU A 39 -5.60 -7.56 -1.51
CA GLU A 39 -4.32 -7.43 -0.81
C GLU A 39 -3.55 -6.18 -1.26
N THR A 40 -3.62 -5.82 -2.55
CA THR A 40 -3.06 -4.56 -3.05
C THR A 40 -3.70 -3.36 -2.35
N ARG A 41 -5.04 -3.30 -2.29
CA ARG A 41 -5.76 -2.19 -1.65
C ARG A 41 -5.51 -2.12 -0.15
N LYS A 42 -5.39 -3.25 0.54
CA LYS A 42 -5.02 -3.28 1.97
C LYS A 42 -3.64 -2.70 2.20
N THR A 43 -2.69 -3.00 1.33
CA THR A 43 -1.33 -2.47 1.40
C THR A 43 -1.34 -0.96 1.21
N GLU A 44 -2.00 -0.47 0.16
CA GLU A 44 -2.19 0.98 -0.09
C GLU A 44 -2.83 1.68 1.12
N LEU A 45 -3.85 1.06 1.73
CA LEU A 45 -4.52 1.62 2.90
C LEU A 45 -3.58 1.70 4.11
N ALA A 46 -2.76 0.67 4.34
CA ALA A 46 -1.81 0.65 5.44
C ALA A 46 -0.76 1.76 5.29
N ASP A 47 -0.24 1.96 4.09
CA ASP A 47 0.74 3.01 3.79
C ASP A 47 0.14 4.40 4.02
N ILE A 48 -1.06 4.65 3.50
CA ILE A 48 -1.76 5.93 3.69
C ILE A 48 -2.06 6.17 5.18
N GLN A 49 -2.46 5.13 5.92
CA GLN A 49 -2.73 5.25 7.35
C GLN A 49 -1.48 5.60 8.13
N GLN A 50 -0.33 5.00 7.78
CA GLN A 50 0.96 5.32 8.37
C GLN A 50 1.35 6.79 8.13
N ASP A 51 1.14 7.30 6.92
CA ASP A 51 1.42 8.71 6.61
C ASP A 51 0.48 9.67 7.33
N ILE A 52 -0.80 9.32 7.44
CA ILE A 52 -1.77 10.08 8.24
C ILE A 52 -1.29 10.16 9.70
N ASP A 53 -0.83 9.05 10.27
CA ASP A 53 -0.40 9.03 11.67
C ASP A 53 0.88 9.84 11.90
N ARG A 54 1.82 9.82 10.96
CA ARG A 54 2.99 10.74 10.96
C ARG A 54 2.54 12.20 10.92
N LEU A 55 1.69 12.56 9.98
CA LEU A 55 1.17 13.93 9.83
C LEU A 55 0.41 14.40 11.08
N ARG A 56 -0.34 13.50 11.72
CA ARG A 56 -1.04 13.82 12.98
C ARG A 56 -0.08 14.17 14.11
N VAL A 57 1.06 13.49 14.20
CA VAL A 57 2.10 13.81 15.19
C VAL A 57 2.67 15.21 14.89
N ASP A 58 2.99 15.49 13.63
CA ASP A 58 3.54 16.78 13.22
C ASP A 58 2.56 17.93 13.47
N ILE A 59 1.30 17.77 13.08
CA ILE A 59 0.24 18.76 13.33
C ILE A 59 0.11 19.04 14.83
N ARG A 60 0.14 17.99 15.67
CA ARG A 60 0.06 18.16 17.12
C ARG A 60 1.23 19.00 17.66
N ARG A 61 2.44 18.79 17.15
CA ARG A 61 3.65 19.56 17.51
C ARG A 61 3.63 21.01 16.99
N LEU A 62 2.73 21.33 16.05
CA LEU A 62 2.53 22.68 15.52
C LEU A 62 1.26 23.35 16.07
N THR A 63 0.45 22.65 16.87
CA THR A 63 -0.84 23.16 17.37
C THR A 63 -0.63 24.10 18.56
N PRO A 64 -1.24 25.31 18.60
CA PRO A 64 -1.14 26.23 19.72
C PRO A 64 -1.48 25.55 21.07
N GLY A 65 -0.64 25.75 22.08
CA GLY A 65 -0.76 25.10 23.40
C GLY A 65 -0.03 23.76 23.54
N SER A 66 0.36 23.12 22.44
CA SER A 66 1.26 21.94 22.41
C SER A 66 2.39 22.10 21.39
N VAL A 67 2.73 23.35 21.03
CA VAL A 67 3.82 23.67 20.12
C VAL A 67 5.15 23.19 20.70
N ASP A 68 5.89 22.47 19.87
CA ASP A 68 7.27 22.07 20.11
C ASP A 68 8.21 23.09 19.44
N PRO A 69 8.89 23.97 20.21
CA PRO A 69 9.72 25.05 19.66
C PRO A 69 10.90 24.52 18.84
N ASP A 70 11.52 23.43 19.26
CA ASP A 70 12.66 22.83 18.58
C ASP A 70 12.23 22.28 17.22
N TYR A 71 11.01 21.71 17.14
CA TYR A 71 10.46 21.24 15.87
C TYR A 71 10.16 22.38 14.90
N VAL A 72 9.58 23.47 15.42
CA VAL A 72 9.30 24.66 14.61
C VAL A 72 10.59 25.27 14.07
N GLU A 73 11.63 25.35 14.90
CA GLU A 73 12.94 25.83 14.46
C GLU A 73 13.55 24.92 13.39
N ALA A 74 13.54 23.60 13.61
CA ALA A 74 14.03 22.64 12.62
C ALA A 74 13.29 22.76 11.29
N LEU A 75 11.96 22.89 11.33
CA LEU A 75 11.12 23.07 10.14
C LEU A 75 11.39 24.41 9.44
N ALA A 76 11.60 25.50 10.19
CA ALA A 76 11.95 26.79 9.62
C ALA A 76 13.33 26.76 8.95
N ARG A 77 14.31 26.09 9.56
CA ARG A 77 15.64 25.88 8.96
C ARG A 77 15.55 25.05 7.67
N ASP A 78 14.79 23.96 7.69
CA ASP A 78 14.62 23.06 6.53
C ASP A 78 13.81 23.69 5.38
N LYS A 79 12.64 24.27 5.67
CA LYS A 79 11.70 24.74 4.63
C LYS A 79 11.90 26.19 4.21
N LEU A 80 12.39 27.03 5.11
CA LEU A 80 12.52 28.48 4.87
C LEU A 80 13.98 28.92 4.79
N ALA A 81 14.94 27.99 4.90
CA ALA A 81 16.36 28.31 5.04
C ALA A 81 16.62 29.35 6.16
N PHE A 82 15.82 29.28 7.24
CA PHE A 82 15.90 30.23 8.34
C PHE A 82 17.23 30.06 9.08
N VAL A 83 17.94 31.15 9.33
CA VAL A 83 19.21 31.18 10.07
C VAL A 83 19.28 32.45 10.91
N TYR A 84 19.91 32.36 12.08
CA TYR A 84 20.15 33.54 12.91
C TYR A 84 21.36 34.33 12.42
N PRO A 85 21.40 35.66 12.65
CA PRO A 85 22.58 36.46 12.36
C PRO A 85 23.84 35.91 13.05
N GLY A 86 24.89 35.66 12.27
CA GLY A 86 26.17 35.13 12.77
C GLY A 86 26.30 33.61 12.77
N GLU A 87 25.26 32.86 12.37
CA GLU A 87 25.37 31.42 12.18
C GLU A 87 26.12 31.06 10.88
N ILE A 88 26.91 29.99 10.93
CA ILE A 88 27.65 29.45 9.78
C ILE A 88 26.98 28.15 9.37
N VAL A 89 26.48 28.08 8.13
CA VAL A 89 25.89 26.86 7.56
C VAL A 89 26.97 26.05 6.85
N LEU A 90 27.20 24.82 7.31
CA LEU A 90 28.09 23.87 6.65
C LEU A 90 27.27 22.95 5.74
N LEU A 91 27.33 23.20 4.44
CA LEU A 91 26.80 22.29 3.43
C LEU A 91 27.81 21.16 3.20
N THR A 92 27.52 19.97 3.71
CA THR A 92 28.32 18.79 3.39
C THR A 92 27.79 18.22 2.06
N PRO A 93 28.65 17.89 1.07
CA PRO A 93 28.18 17.21 -0.13
C PRO A 93 27.47 15.92 0.29
N GLU A 94 26.21 15.76 -0.13
CA GLU A 94 25.44 14.56 0.18
C GLU A 94 26.26 13.35 -0.23
N ARG A 95 26.53 12.47 0.73
CA ARG A 95 26.95 11.11 0.40
C ARG A 95 25.72 10.46 -0.20
N SER A 96 25.61 10.50 -1.53
CA SER A 96 24.57 9.83 -2.31
C SER A 96 24.35 8.43 -1.73
N SER A 97 23.31 8.28 -0.93
CA SER A 97 22.83 6.99 -0.45
C SER A 97 21.99 6.42 -1.59
N ALA A 98 22.69 5.92 -2.61
CA ALA A 98 22.09 5.01 -3.56
C ALA A 98 21.65 3.76 -2.78
N ASN A 99 20.33 3.60 -2.65
CA ASN A 99 19.63 2.33 -2.47
C ASN A 99 18.17 2.53 -2.82
#